data_AF-A0A368UJ44-F1
#
_entry.id   AF-A0A368UJ44-F1
#
_cell.length_a   1.000
_cell.length_b   1.000
_cell.length_c   1.000
_cell.angle_alpha   90.00
_cell.angle_beta   90.00
_cell.angle_gamma   90.00
#
_symmetry.space_group_name_H-M   'P 1'
#
loop_
_entity.id
_entity.type
_entity.pdbx_description
1 polymer ?
#
loop_
_entity_poly.entity_id
_entity_poly.type
_entity_poly.pdbx_seq_one_letter_code
_entity_poly.pdbx_strand_id
1 'polypeptide(L)'
;MKKTIYLLLIFVSTLSAGFSIIYPENGETILMNIQEKIYDAFVLSLQEQDTKPLTEIQQKIKQVEDESHITTYWMAYAKYYESIYYLKFNDTKNAKAEISKGIKLIEDVPNKDSEYYALLAHLQSFSTQFAEGMSAMLISNKTKENAKSALKLDSTNLRAWYVMGCNDYYTPKAYGGKQKCEEYFQKSISLENQTIANPYMPSWGKDDAFALLVAYYINENEIEKARGYLKKALSLYPDNYMLNQYAEEIKKEH
;
A
#
# COMPACT_ATOMS: atom_id res chain seq x y z
N MET A 1 25.63 41.99 4.39
CA MET A 1 24.30 42.62 4.25
C MET A 1 23.28 41.54 3.96
N LYS A 2 22.39 41.25 4.92
CA LYS A 2 21.33 40.25 4.80
C LYS A 2 20.26 40.78 3.84
N LYS A 3 20.00 40.08 2.74
CA LYS A 3 18.85 40.35 1.86
C LYS A 3 17.69 39.47 2.30
N THR A 4 16.74 40.07 2.98
CA THR A 4 15.45 39.48 3.35
C THR A 4 14.62 39.32 2.07
N ILE A 5 14.32 38.08 1.68
CA ILE A 5 13.39 37.77 0.59
C ILE A 5 12.00 37.69 1.20
N TYR A 6 11.11 38.59 0.78
CA TYR A 6 9.69 38.53 1.11
C TYR A 6 9.04 37.43 0.26
N LEU A 7 8.50 36.40 0.92
CA LEU A 7 7.63 35.40 0.28
C LEU A 7 6.27 36.06 0.00
N LEU A 8 5.92 36.21 -1.28
CA LEU A 8 4.59 36.62 -1.70
C LEU A 8 3.72 35.35 -1.82
N LEU A 9 2.83 35.11 -0.86
CA LEU A 9 1.80 34.08 -0.95
C LEU A 9 0.67 34.61 -1.84
N ILE A 10 0.57 34.12 -3.07
CA ILE A 10 -0.61 34.33 -3.91
C ILE A 10 -1.55 33.14 -3.68
N PHE A 11 -2.65 33.39 -2.96
CA PHE A 11 -3.79 32.49 -2.93
C PHE A 11 -4.50 32.55 -4.30
N VAL A 12 -4.34 31.52 -5.11
CA VAL A 12 -5.19 31.31 -6.29
C VAL A 12 -6.39 30.49 -5.83
N SER A 13 -7.51 31.18 -5.54
CA SER A 13 -8.79 30.51 -5.30
C SER A 13 -9.39 30.11 -6.65
N THR A 14 -9.27 28.83 -7.02
CA THR A 14 -10.11 28.23 -8.05
C THR A 14 -11.47 27.92 -7.45
N LEU A 15 -12.50 28.65 -7.90
CA LEU A 15 -13.89 28.29 -7.68
C LEU A 15 -14.18 27.02 -8.51
N SER A 16 -14.03 25.84 -7.92
CA SER A 16 -14.71 24.65 -8.42
C SER A 16 -16.12 24.64 -7.82
N ALA A 17 -17.13 24.52 -8.68
CA ALA A 17 -18.51 24.32 -8.23
C ALA A 17 -18.58 22.96 -7.52
N GLY A 18 -18.46 23.00 -6.19
CA GLY A 18 -18.54 21.84 -5.33
C GLY A 18 -19.96 21.30 -5.28
N PHE A 19 -20.14 20.06 -5.70
CA PHE A 19 -21.27 19.26 -5.25
C PHE A 19 -20.98 18.90 -3.79
N SER A 20 -21.41 19.75 -2.86
CA SER A 20 -21.26 19.48 -1.43
C SER A 20 -22.27 18.41 -1.03
N ILE A 21 -21.80 17.17 -0.88
CA ILE A 21 -22.50 16.19 -0.04
C ILE A 21 -22.44 16.77 1.37
N ILE A 22 -23.60 17.11 1.93
CA ILE A 22 -23.73 17.58 3.31
C ILE A 22 -23.45 16.36 4.20
N TYR A 23 -22.20 16.24 4.66
CA TYR A 23 -21.89 15.36 5.78
C TYR A 23 -22.35 16.07 7.07
N PRO A 24 -23.06 15.38 7.97
CA PRO A 24 -23.49 15.99 9.22
C PRO A 24 -22.28 16.48 10.03
N GLU A 25 -22.41 17.69 10.57
CA GLU A 25 -21.40 18.48 11.32
C GLU A 25 -20.98 17.86 12.69
N ASN A 26 -21.17 16.56 12.89
CA ASN A 26 -20.86 15.85 14.12
C ASN A 26 -19.66 14.90 13.93
N GLY A 27 -18.46 15.44 14.15
CA GLY A 27 -17.27 14.69 14.58
C GLY A 27 -16.51 13.94 13.49
N GLU A 28 -15.37 14.49 13.08
CA GLU A 28 -14.36 13.75 12.32
C GLU A 28 -13.94 12.49 13.09
N THR A 29 -14.32 11.30 12.62
CA THR A 29 -13.96 10.05 13.31
C THR A 29 -12.50 9.69 13.01
N ILE A 30 -11.86 8.93 13.90
CA ILE A 30 -10.49 8.43 13.64
C ILE A 30 -10.44 7.62 12.34
N LEU A 31 -11.52 6.92 11.99
CA LEU A 31 -11.58 6.05 10.82
C LEU A 31 -11.68 6.81 9.48
N MET A 32 -12.07 8.08 9.48
CA MET A 32 -12.12 8.86 8.26
C MET A 32 -10.71 9.13 7.75
N ASN A 33 -10.40 8.71 6.50
CA ASN A 33 -9.07 8.81 5.89
C ASN A 33 -7.99 8.14 6.76
N ILE A 34 -8.33 7.01 7.37
CA ILE A 34 -7.43 6.29 8.29
C ILE A 34 -6.21 5.69 7.59
N GLN A 35 -6.29 5.41 6.29
CA GLN A 35 -5.15 4.95 5.52
C GLN A 35 -4.02 6.00 5.54
N GLU A 36 -4.38 7.25 5.23
CA GLU A 36 -3.46 8.39 5.24
C GLU A 36 -2.92 8.63 6.64
N LYS A 37 -3.79 8.59 7.66
CA LYS A 37 -3.38 8.75 9.08
C LYS A 37 -2.40 7.66 9.53
N ILE A 38 -2.58 6.41 9.10
CA ILE A 38 -1.63 5.32 9.37
C ILE A 38 -0.30 5.57 8.66
N TYR A 39 -0.34 5.99 7.39
CA TYR A 39 0.87 6.30 6.63
C TYR A 39 1.65 7.48 7.21
N ASP A 40 0.96 8.55 7.59
CA ASP A 40 1.57 9.72 8.24
C ASP A 40 2.21 9.34 9.56
N ALA A 41 1.55 8.50 10.36
CA ALA A 41 2.13 7.96 11.59
C ALA A 41 3.37 7.09 11.32
N PHE A 42 3.36 6.29 10.25
CA PHE A 42 4.55 5.56 9.83
C PHE A 42 5.71 6.49 9.45
N VAL A 43 5.45 7.52 8.66
CA VAL A 43 6.46 8.51 8.25
C VAL A 43 7.01 9.25 9.47
N LEU A 44 6.16 9.69 10.39
CA LEU A 44 6.58 10.32 11.64
C LEU A 44 7.41 9.36 12.49
N SER A 45 7.00 8.09 12.60
CA SER A 45 7.79 7.07 13.29
C SER A 45 9.21 6.93 12.70
N LEU A 46 9.35 6.93 11.37
CA LEU A 46 10.67 6.91 10.73
C LEU A 46 11.51 8.15 11.05
N GLN A 47 10.89 9.34 11.08
CA GLN A 47 11.56 10.61 11.37
C GLN A 47 12.02 10.69 12.82
N GLU A 48 11.18 10.24 13.75
CA GLU A 48 11.45 10.24 15.19
C GLU A 48 12.30 9.05 15.65
N GLN A 49 12.43 8.01 14.81
CA GLN A 49 13.02 6.72 15.17
C GLN A 49 12.34 6.09 16.41
N ASP A 50 11.02 6.23 16.49
CA ASP A 50 10.17 5.71 17.56
C ASP A 50 8.87 5.14 16.94
N THR A 51 8.43 3.96 17.39
CA THR A 51 7.15 3.38 16.95
C THR A 51 5.94 4.05 17.60
N LYS A 52 6.15 4.96 18.55
CA LYS A 52 5.08 5.62 19.30
C LYS A 52 3.97 6.20 18.42
N PRO A 53 4.22 7.00 17.36
CA PRO A 53 3.17 7.48 16.46
C PRO A 53 2.27 6.36 15.90
N LEU A 54 2.85 5.26 15.41
CA LEU A 54 2.11 4.10 14.94
C LEU A 54 1.29 3.44 16.05
N THR A 55 1.87 3.26 17.25
CA THR A 55 1.16 2.64 18.37
C THR A 55 0.00 3.50 18.88
N GLU A 56 0.12 4.83 18.84
CA GLU A 56 -0.95 5.75 19.22
C GLU A 56 -2.15 5.67 18.25
N ILE A 57 -1.90 5.58 16.94
CA ILE A 57 -2.97 5.35 15.95
C ILE A 57 -3.66 4.01 16.19
N GLN A 58 -2.90 2.95 16.45
CA GLN A 58 -3.47 1.63 16.78
C GLN A 58 -4.36 1.69 18.04
N GLN A 59 -3.93 2.40 19.08
CA GLN A 59 -4.73 2.59 20.30
C GLN A 59 -6.04 3.34 20.00
N LYS A 60 -6.01 4.37 19.16
CA LYS A 60 -7.22 5.10 18.76
C LYS A 60 -8.17 4.23 17.93
N ILE A 61 -7.67 3.41 16.99
CA ILE A 61 -8.48 2.45 16.23
C ILE A 61 -9.17 1.46 17.17
N LYS A 62 -8.45 0.95 18.18
CA LYS A 62 -8.97 -0.03 19.15
C LYS A 62 -10.12 0.50 20.01
N GLN A 63 -10.22 1.83 20.18
CA GLN A 63 -11.28 2.47 20.96
C GLN A 63 -12.58 2.66 20.18
N VAL A 64 -12.58 2.40 18.87
CA VAL A 64 -13.78 2.50 18.04
C VAL A 64 -14.61 1.23 18.20
N GLU A 65 -15.86 1.39 18.63
CA GLU A 65 -16.85 0.31 18.58
C GLU A 65 -17.23 0.06 17.12
N ASP A 66 -17.00 -1.17 16.64
CA ASP A 66 -17.16 -1.53 15.24
C ASP A 66 -17.67 -2.96 15.08
N GLU A 67 -18.91 -3.07 14.59
CA GLU A 67 -19.54 -4.35 14.28
C GLU A 67 -19.13 -4.89 12.89
N SER A 68 -18.54 -4.07 12.03
CA SER A 68 -18.20 -4.41 10.64
C SER A 68 -16.80 -5.02 10.46
N HIS A 69 -16.02 -5.09 11.54
CA HIS A 69 -14.61 -5.52 11.56
C HIS A 69 -13.63 -4.63 10.77
N ILE A 70 -14.05 -3.47 10.26
CA ILE A 70 -13.18 -2.54 9.52
C ILE A 70 -12.01 -2.03 10.38
N THR A 71 -12.21 -1.92 11.70
CA THR A 71 -11.14 -1.62 12.67
C THR A 71 -10.07 -2.72 12.68
N THR A 72 -10.44 -3.99 12.52
CA THR A 72 -9.51 -5.12 12.39
C THR A 72 -8.70 -5.02 11.09
N TYR A 73 -9.35 -4.62 9.99
CA TYR A 73 -8.67 -4.34 8.72
C TYR A 73 -7.56 -3.31 8.91
N TRP A 74 -7.91 -2.14 9.47
CA TRP A 74 -6.99 -1.03 9.65
C TRP A 74 -5.91 -1.31 10.70
N MET A 75 -6.23 -2.09 11.74
CA MET A 75 -5.23 -2.57 12.69
C MET A 75 -4.17 -3.44 12.02
N ALA A 76 -4.58 -4.38 11.17
CA ALA A 76 -3.64 -5.24 10.45
C ALA A 76 -2.79 -4.45 9.43
N TYR A 77 -3.39 -3.45 8.78
CA TYR A 77 -2.68 -2.52 7.90
C TYR A 77 -1.68 -1.65 8.66
N ALA A 78 -1.99 -1.19 9.88
CA ALA A 78 -1.02 -0.51 10.74
C ALA A 78 0.14 -1.44 11.15
N LYS A 79 -0.13 -2.72 11.41
CA LYS A 79 0.90 -3.74 11.71
C LYS A 79 1.85 -4.00 10.56
N TYR A 80 1.38 -3.87 9.31
CA TYR A 80 2.24 -3.90 8.14
C TYR A 80 3.28 -2.78 8.15
N TYR A 81 2.86 -1.54 8.38
CA TYR A 81 3.79 -0.41 8.45
C TYR A 81 4.72 -0.47 9.66
N GLU A 82 4.25 -0.97 10.81
CA GLU A 82 5.11 -1.22 11.98
C GLU A 82 6.18 -2.27 11.65
N SER A 83 5.83 -3.30 10.86
CA SER A 83 6.80 -4.27 10.36
C SER A 83 7.85 -3.64 9.43
N ILE A 84 7.43 -2.77 8.50
CA ILE A 84 8.35 -2.03 7.63
C ILE A 84 9.27 -1.12 8.44
N TYR A 85 8.76 -0.45 9.46
CA TYR A 85 9.56 0.38 10.36
C TYR A 85 10.69 -0.46 10.97
N TYR A 86 10.37 -1.61 11.56
CA TYR A 86 11.38 -2.45 12.19
C TYR A 86 12.43 -2.95 11.19
N LEU A 87 12.01 -3.34 9.97
CA LEU A 87 12.95 -3.68 8.90
C LEU A 87 13.89 -2.53 8.53
N LYS A 88 13.38 -1.30 8.46
CA LYS A 88 14.18 -0.12 8.12
C LYS A 88 15.33 0.09 9.11
N PHE A 89 15.14 -0.31 10.38
CA PHE A 89 16.16 -0.27 11.43
C PHE A 89 16.84 -1.62 11.69
N ASN A 90 16.73 -2.56 10.76
CA ASN A 90 17.34 -3.91 10.81
C ASN A 90 16.87 -4.79 11.99
N ASP A 91 15.70 -4.51 12.56
CA ASP A 91 15.07 -5.33 13.60
C ASP A 91 14.14 -6.38 12.99
N THR A 92 14.74 -7.37 12.32
CA THR A 92 14.00 -8.45 11.64
C THR A 92 13.10 -9.24 12.60
N LYS A 93 13.48 -9.34 13.89
CA LYS A 93 12.71 -10.08 14.89
C LYS A 93 11.36 -9.39 15.14
N ASN A 94 11.37 -8.10 15.45
CA ASN A 94 10.14 -7.36 15.69
C ASN A 94 9.35 -7.15 14.40
N ALA A 95 10.02 -6.95 13.25
CA ALA A 95 9.35 -6.92 11.96
C ALA A 95 8.51 -8.18 11.71
N LYS A 96 9.12 -9.36 11.87
CA LYS A 96 8.43 -10.65 11.73
C LYS A 96 7.28 -10.81 12.74
N ALA A 97 7.47 -10.35 13.98
CA ALA A 97 6.44 -10.43 15.00
C ALA A 97 5.21 -9.57 14.64
N GLU A 98 5.39 -8.33 14.20
CA GLU A 98 4.27 -7.44 13.86
C GLU A 98 3.50 -7.89 12.63
N ILE A 99 4.19 -8.32 11.56
CA ILE A 99 3.48 -8.84 10.38
C ILE A 99 2.68 -10.10 10.72
N SER A 100 3.21 -10.97 11.59
CA SER A 100 2.51 -12.19 12.02
C SER A 100 1.24 -11.86 12.82
N LYS A 101 1.28 -10.81 13.66
CA LYS A 101 0.08 -10.30 14.35
C LYS A 101 -0.95 -9.76 13.36
N GLY A 102 -0.52 -8.98 12.37
CA GLY A 102 -1.40 -8.47 11.31
C GLY A 102 -2.09 -9.58 10.53
N ILE A 103 -1.34 -10.61 10.10
CA ILE A 103 -1.89 -11.78 9.42
C ILE A 103 -2.94 -12.46 10.30
N LYS A 104 -2.62 -12.71 11.57
CA LYS A 104 -3.52 -13.41 12.49
C LYS A 104 -4.83 -12.66 12.72
N LEU A 105 -4.77 -11.33 12.84
CA LEU A 105 -5.96 -10.49 12.98
C LEU A 105 -6.93 -10.69 11.82
N ILE A 106 -6.43 -10.70 10.58
CA ILE A 106 -7.29 -10.88 9.40
C ILE A 106 -7.73 -12.32 9.27
N GLU A 107 -6.86 -13.32 9.50
CA GLU A 107 -7.23 -14.74 9.42
C GLU A 107 -8.46 -15.08 10.28
N ASP A 108 -8.61 -14.43 11.44
CA ASP A 108 -9.71 -14.68 12.37
C ASP A 108 -11.03 -13.92 12.03
N VAL A 109 -11.04 -13.02 11.05
CA VAL A 109 -12.25 -12.31 10.61
C VAL A 109 -13.25 -13.28 9.95
N PRO A 110 -14.50 -13.41 10.44
CA PRO A 110 -15.52 -14.22 9.78
C PRO A 110 -16.01 -13.55 8.49
N ASN A 111 -16.52 -14.33 7.53
CA ASN A 111 -17.18 -13.83 6.32
C ASN A 111 -16.39 -12.77 5.53
N LYS A 112 -15.07 -12.98 5.36
CA LYS A 112 -14.18 -12.10 4.60
C LYS A 112 -14.75 -11.77 3.23
N ASP A 113 -14.84 -10.49 2.92
CA ASP A 113 -15.10 -10.01 1.56
C ASP A 113 -13.80 -9.96 0.74
N SER A 114 -13.91 -9.42 -0.48
CA SER A 114 -12.78 -9.28 -1.39
C SER A 114 -11.61 -8.47 -0.79
N GLU A 115 -11.89 -7.40 -0.04
CA GLU A 115 -10.87 -6.53 0.56
C GLU A 115 -10.09 -7.22 1.67
N TYR A 116 -10.78 -7.95 2.56
CA TYR A 116 -10.09 -8.71 3.60
C TYR A 116 -9.19 -9.80 3.02
N TYR A 117 -9.63 -10.50 1.97
CA TYR A 117 -8.79 -11.48 1.29
C TYR A 117 -7.59 -10.81 0.58
N ALA A 118 -7.78 -9.64 -0.03
CA ALA A 118 -6.71 -8.88 -0.67
C ALA A 118 -5.66 -8.42 0.35
N LEU A 119 -6.09 -7.87 1.50
CA LEU A 119 -5.17 -7.47 2.58
C LEU A 119 -4.45 -8.68 3.16
N LEU A 120 -5.14 -9.79 3.45
CA LEU A 120 -4.50 -10.99 3.97
C LEU A 120 -3.40 -11.49 3.02
N ALA A 121 -3.71 -11.55 1.72
CA ALA A 121 -2.73 -11.91 0.70
C ALA A 121 -1.56 -10.93 0.66
N HIS A 122 -1.81 -9.63 0.80
CA HIS A 122 -0.75 -8.60 0.84
C HIS A 122 0.22 -8.82 2.01
N LEU A 123 -0.32 -9.02 3.22
CA LEU A 123 0.48 -9.28 4.42
C LEU A 123 1.29 -10.58 4.30
N GLN A 124 0.68 -11.63 3.74
CA GLN A 124 1.36 -12.90 3.49
C GLN A 124 2.47 -12.75 2.44
N SER A 125 2.22 -12.04 1.34
CA SER A 125 3.22 -11.72 0.32
C SER A 125 4.44 -11.07 0.94
N PHE A 126 4.22 -10.03 1.76
CA PHE A 126 5.30 -9.35 2.47
C PHE A 126 6.03 -10.28 3.44
N SER A 127 5.30 -11.15 4.16
CA SER A 127 5.92 -12.06 5.13
C SER A 127 6.86 -13.10 4.51
N THR A 128 6.79 -13.33 3.20
CA THR A 128 7.64 -14.28 2.47
C THR A 128 9.13 -13.96 2.64
N GLN A 129 9.51 -12.68 2.80
CA GLN A 129 10.90 -12.29 3.01
C GLN A 129 11.52 -12.82 4.32
N PHE A 130 10.68 -13.30 5.26
CA PHE A 130 11.11 -13.87 6.53
C PHE A 130 11.12 -15.41 6.54
N ALA A 131 10.99 -16.02 5.37
CA ALA A 131 10.89 -17.45 5.16
C ALA A 131 11.80 -17.92 4.03
N GLU A 132 12.17 -19.21 4.07
CA GLU A 132 13.04 -19.82 3.06
C GLU A 132 12.49 -21.20 2.64
N GLY A 133 12.95 -21.67 1.49
CA GLY A 133 12.66 -23.01 0.96
C GLY A 133 11.15 -23.33 0.94
N MET A 134 10.79 -24.48 1.51
CA MET A 134 9.41 -24.95 1.59
C MET A 134 8.47 -23.96 2.30
N SER A 135 8.95 -23.26 3.34
CA SER A 135 8.12 -22.28 4.07
C SER A 135 7.74 -21.10 3.17
N ALA A 136 8.70 -20.54 2.43
CA ALA A 136 8.44 -19.47 1.47
C ALA A 136 7.46 -19.92 0.37
N MET A 137 7.63 -21.14 -0.15
CA MET A 137 6.70 -21.70 -1.15
C MET A 137 5.26 -21.83 -0.60
N LEU A 138 5.09 -22.30 0.65
CA LEU A 138 3.77 -22.42 1.28
C LEU A 138 3.12 -21.05 1.48
N ILE A 139 3.88 -20.04 1.90
CA ILE A 139 3.39 -18.66 2.06
C ILE A 139 2.98 -18.07 0.70
N SER A 140 3.78 -18.29 -0.34
CA SER A 140 3.47 -17.82 -1.70
C SER A 140 2.19 -18.48 -2.26
N ASN A 141 2.01 -19.78 -2.01
CA ASN A 141 0.78 -20.47 -2.41
C ASN A 141 -0.45 -19.92 -1.68
N LYS A 142 -0.37 -19.70 -0.36
CA LYS A 142 -1.45 -19.08 0.42
C LYS A 142 -1.77 -17.66 -0.06
N THR A 143 -0.74 -16.87 -0.35
CA THR A 143 -0.87 -15.52 -0.94
C THR A 143 -1.70 -15.57 -2.21
N LYS A 144 -1.34 -16.48 -3.13
CA LYS A 144 -2.05 -16.68 -4.40
C LYS A 144 -3.49 -17.18 -4.21
N GLU A 145 -3.74 -18.08 -3.26
CA GLU A 145 -5.08 -18.59 -2.96
C GLU A 145 -6.00 -17.49 -2.40
N ASN A 146 -5.50 -16.68 -1.48
CA ASN A 146 -6.25 -15.56 -0.91
C ASN A 146 -6.52 -14.47 -1.95
N ALA A 147 -5.53 -14.09 -2.76
CA ALA A 147 -5.74 -13.12 -3.84
C ALA A 147 -6.75 -13.64 -4.88
N LYS A 148 -6.72 -14.93 -5.22
CA LYS A 148 -7.74 -15.55 -6.09
C LYS A 148 -9.14 -15.55 -5.45
N SER A 149 -9.22 -15.76 -4.14
CA SER A 149 -10.49 -15.71 -3.40
C SER A 149 -11.07 -14.29 -3.43
N ALA A 150 -10.22 -13.26 -3.26
CA ALA A 150 -10.62 -11.86 -3.44
C ALA A 150 -11.17 -11.61 -4.85
N LEU A 151 -10.46 -12.04 -5.89
CA LEU A 151 -10.88 -11.86 -7.28
C LEU A 151 -12.13 -12.65 -7.67
N LYS A 152 -12.40 -13.77 -7.00
CA LYS A 152 -13.64 -14.54 -7.18
C LYS A 152 -14.85 -13.79 -6.62
N LEU A 153 -14.68 -13.11 -5.49
CA LEU A 153 -15.74 -12.29 -4.87
C LEU A 153 -15.95 -10.97 -5.61
N ASP A 154 -14.85 -10.35 -6.04
CA ASP A 154 -14.86 -9.14 -6.85
C ASP A 154 -13.67 -9.11 -7.80
N SER A 155 -13.93 -9.35 -9.08
CA SER A 155 -12.90 -9.35 -10.14
C SER A 155 -12.32 -7.96 -10.43
N THR A 156 -12.94 -6.90 -9.93
CA THR A 156 -12.51 -5.51 -10.08
C THR A 156 -11.68 -5.01 -8.90
N ASN A 157 -11.41 -5.86 -7.91
CA ASN A 157 -10.54 -5.52 -6.79
C ASN A 157 -9.09 -5.31 -7.26
N LEU A 158 -8.70 -4.04 -7.37
CA LEU A 158 -7.36 -3.60 -7.74
C LEU A 158 -6.27 -4.24 -6.86
N ARG A 159 -6.47 -4.24 -5.55
CA ARG A 159 -5.49 -4.69 -4.55
C ARG A 159 -5.20 -6.17 -4.70
N ALA A 160 -6.21 -6.98 -5.03
CA ALA A 160 -6.00 -8.39 -5.30
C ALA A 160 -5.14 -8.63 -6.56
N TRP A 161 -5.33 -7.84 -7.63
CA TRP A 161 -4.44 -7.88 -8.80
C TRP A 161 -3.03 -7.41 -8.48
N TYR A 162 -2.90 -6.33 -7.71
CA TYR A 162 -1.59 -5.85 -7.24
C TYR A 162 -0.83 -6.95 -6.48
N VAL A 163 -1.49 -7.63 -5.53
CA VAL A 163 -0.87 -8.70 -4.74
C VAL A 163 -0.51 -9.92 -5.59
N MET A 164 -1.33 -10.28 -6.60
CA MET A 164 -0.95 -11.30 -7.58
C MET A 164 0.35 -10.93 -8.30
N GLY A 165 0.49 -9.65 -8.66
CA GLY A 165 1.71 -9.09 -9.22
C GLY A 165 2.90 -9.18 -8.26
N CYS A 166 2.74 -8.77 -6.99
CA CYS A 166 3.80 -8.88 -5.98
C CYS A 166 4.28 -10.31 -5.80
N ASN A 167 3.34 -11.26 -5.64
CA ASN A 167 3.69 -12.66 -5.42
C ASN A 167 4.46 -13.26 -6.60
N ASP A 168 4.07 -12.92 -7.84
CA ASP A 168 4.79 -13.35 -9.03
C ASP A 168 6.16 -12.65 -9.15
N TYR A 169 6.22 -11.34 -8.93
CA TYR A 169 7.43 -10.52 -9.05
C TYR A 169 8.54 -10.96 -8.09
N TYR A 170 8.19 -11.24 -6.82
CA TYR A 170 9.15 -11.65 -5.81
C TYR A 170 9.49 -13.14 -5.88
N THR A 171 8.73 -13.94 -6.62
CA THR A 171 9.09 -15.35 -6.87
C THR A 171 10.24 -15.40 -7.89
N PRO A 172 11.35 -16.10 -7.60
CA PRO A 172 12.45 -16.22 -8.56
C PRO A 172 12.02 -16.89 -9.89
N LYS A 173 12.64 -16.47 -11.01
CA LYS A 173 12.38 -17.04 -12.35
C LYS A 173 12.53 -18.57 -12.40
N ALA A 174 13.49 -19.13 -11.66
CA ALA A 174 13.71 -20.57 -11.57
C ALA A 174 12.53 -21.36 -10.96
N TYR A 175 11.65 -20.69 -10.22
CA TYR A 175 10.43 -21.26 -9.65
C TYR A 175 9.16 -20.79 -10.39
N GLY A 176 9.32 -20.19 -11.59
CA GLY A 176 8.21 -19.76 -12.43
C GLY A 176 7.65 -18.37 -12.11
N GLY A 177 8.34 -17.56 -11.29
CA GLY A 177 7.97 -16.16 -11.04
C GLY A 177 8.53 -15.19 -12.07
N LYS A 178 8.19 -13.91 -11.92
CA LYS A 178 8.47 -12.81 -12.86
C LYS A 178 7.96 -13.05 -14.28
N GLN A 179 6.91 -13.86 -14.45
CA GLN A 179 6.33 -14.20 -15.75
C GLN A 179 5.03 -13.45 -16.02
N LYS A 180 4.26 -13.15 -14.97
CA LYS A 180 2.91 -12.57 -15.07
C LYS A 180 2.77 -11.25 -14.33
N CYS A 181 3.79 -10.84 -13.57
CA CYS A 181 3.77 -9.60 -12.81
C CYS A 181 3.46 -8.37 -13.68
N GLU A 182 3.97 -8.29 -14.92
CA GLU A 182 3.61 -7.23 -15.86
C GLU A 182 2.09 -7.16 -16.08
N GLU A 183 1.47 -8.27 -16.51
CA GLU A 183 0.03 -8.36 -16.77
C GLU A 183 -0.80 -8.00 -15.52
N TYR A 184 -0.41 -8.54 -14.36
CA TYR A 184 -1.14 -8.29 -13.12
C TYR A 184 -1.03 -6.83 -12.64
N PHE A 185 0.15 -6.21 -12.72
CA PHE A 185 0.31 -4.80 -12.37
C PHE A 185 -0.41 -3.90 -13.35
N GLN A 186 -0.35 -4.18 -14.66
CA GLN A 186 -1.12 -3.43 -15.66
C GLN A 186 -2.63 -3.55 -15.41
N LYS A 187 -3.11 -4.75 -15.03
CA LYS A 187 -4.51 -4.96 -14.67
C LYS A 187 -4.89 -4.17 -13.42
N SER A 188 -4.06 -4.21 -12.37
CA SER A 188 -4.25 -3.39 -11.17
C SER A 188 -4.36 -1.90 -11.50
N ILE A 189 -3.38 -1.35 -12.24
CA ILE A 189 -3.33 0.06 -12.65
C ILE A 189 -4.57 0.49 -13.47
N SER A 190 -5.18 -0.44 -14.22
CA SER A 190 -6.34 -0.14 -15.07
C SER A 190 -7.66 0.00 -14.31
N LEU A 191 -7.72 -0.44 -13.05
CA LEU A 191 -8.93 -0.45 -12.23
C LEU A 191 -9.00 0.81 -11.36
N GLU A 192 -10.19 1.16 -10.85
CA GLU A 192 -10.37 2.28 -9.92
C GLU A 192 -9.87 1.93 -8.50
N ASN A 193 -9.39 2.92 -7.74
CA ASN A 193 -8.98 2.68 -6.34
C ASN A 193 -10.18 2.24 -5.50
N GLN A 194 -11.33 2.88 -5.75
CA GLN A 194 -12.62 2.58 -5.18
C GLN A 194 -13.69 2.81 -6.25
N THR A 195 -14.62 1.87 -6.39
CA THR A 195 -15.77 2.03 -7.31
C THR A 195 -16.76 3.08 -6.80
N ILE A 196 -16.85 3.22 -5.47
CA ILE A 196 -17.61 4.26 -4.77
C ILE A 196 -16.65 4.87 -3.76
N ALA A 197 -16.43 6.19 -3.84
CA ALA A 197 -15.59 6.90 -2.90
C ALA A 197 -16.13 6.74 -1.47
N ASN A 198 -15.30 6.19 -0.59
CA ASN A 198 -15.62 5.96 0.81
C ASN A 198 -14.37 6.17 1.67
N PRO A 199 -14.36 7.19 2.56
CA PRO A 199 -13.18 7.54 3.35
C PRO A 199 -12.83 6.52 4.43
N TYR A 200 -13.67 5.50 4.66
CA TYR A 200 -13.44 4.40 5.60
C TYR A 200 -12.88 3.14 4.92
N MET A 201 -12.93 3.07 3.59
CA MET A 201 -12.52 1.92 2.80
C MET A 201 -11.09 2.10 2.24
N PRO A 202 -10.38 1.01 1.93
CA PRO A 202 -9.03 1.07 1.38
C PRO A 202 -8.98 1.71 0.00
N SER A 203 -7.86 2.38 -0.28
CA SER A 203 -7.52 2.99 -1.58
C SER A 203 -6.07 2.71 -2.01
N TRP A 204 -5.30 1.96 -1.20
CA TRP A 204 -3.90 1.60 -1.43
C TRP A 204 -3.68 0.69 -2.66
N GLY A 205 -2.43 0.63 -3.11
CA GLY A 205 -1.91 -0.41 -4.00
C GLY A 205 -1.74 -0.02 -5.46
N LYS A 206 -2.38 1.06 -5.94
CA LYS A 206 -2.24 1.48 -7.36
C LYS A 206 -0.88 2.14 -7.62
N ASP A 207 -0.46 3.04 -6.75
CA ASP A 207 0.85 3.68 -6.79
C ASP A 207 1.98 2.65 -6.59
N ASP A 208 1.81 1.69 -5.68
CA ASP A 208 2.75 0.58 -5.52
C ASP A 208 2.81 -0.32 -6.76
N ALA A 209 1.67 -0.61 -7.40
CA ALA A 209 1.63 -1.36 -8.65
C ALA A 209 2.38 -0.63 -9.78
N PHE A 210 2.25 0.71 -9.86
CA PHE A 210 3.07 1.52 -10.75
C PHE A 210 4.56 1.39 -10.42
N ALA A 211 4.94 1.56 -9.15
CA ALA A 211 6.33 1.51 -8.73
C ALA A 211 6.97 0.15 -9.05
N LEU A 212 6.30 -0.97 -8.77
CA LEU A 212 6.80 -2.31 -9.08
C LEU A 212 6.83 -2.61 -10.57
N LEU A 213 5.89 -2.09 -11.35
CA LEU A 213 5.92 -2.23 -12.82
C LEU A 213 7.07 -1.45 -13.44
N VAL A 214 7.33 -0.22 -12.96
CA VAL A 214 8.49 0.57 -13.37
C VAL A 214 9.79 -0.16 -13.02
N ALA A 215 9.90 -0.67 -11.78
CA ALA A 215 11.05 -1.45 -11.34
C ALA A 215 11.26 -2.71 -12.18
N TYR A 216 10.16 -3.41 -12.55
CA TYR A 216 10.22 -4.56 -13.44
C TYR A 216 10.81 -4.18 -14.80
N TYR A 217 10.32 -3.12 -15.44
CA TYR A 217 10.85 -2.70 -16.74
C TYR A 217 12.30 -2.22 -16.68
N ILE A 218 12.72 -1.51 -15.62
CA ILE A 218 14.13 -1.15 -15.42
C ILE A 218 14.99 -2.43 -15.35
N ASN A 219 14.58 -3.41 -14.54
CA ASN A 219 15.30 -4.67 -14.38
C ASN A 219 15.37 -5.54 -15.64
N GLU A 220 14.37 -5.45 -16.52
CA GLU A 220 14.36 -6.13 -17.83
C GLU A 220 14.97 -5.25 -18.95
N ASN A 221 15.56 -4.10 -18.61
CA ASN A 221 16.18 -3.15 -19.54
C ASN A 221 15.21 -2.58 -20.60
N GLU A 222 13.92 -2.51 -20.27
CA GLU A 222 12.86 -1.93 -21.10
C GLU A 222 12.58 -0.45 -20.72
N ILE A 223 13.63 0.38 -20.78
CA ILE A 223 13.64 1.75 -20.23
C ILE A 223 12.53 2.65 -20.79
N GLU A 224 12.15 2.51 -22.06
CA GLU A 224 11.07 3.31 -22.65
C GLU A 224 9.70 2.97 -22.06
N LYS A 225 9.43 1.69 -21.75
CA LYS A 225 8.20 1.31 -21.03
C LYS A 225 8.23 1.83 -19.60
N ALA A 226 9.38 1.71 -18.92
CA ALA A 226 9.57 2.27 -17.58
C ALA A 226 9.26 3.77 -17.54
N ARG A 227 9.83 4.55 -18.48
CA ARG A 227 9.60 6.00 -18.63
C ARG A 227 8.12 6.31 -18.88
N GLY A 228 7.46 5.54 -19.74
CA GLY A 228 6.04 5.71 -20.06
C GLY A 228 5.14 5.54 -18.83
N TYR A 229 5.31 4.43 -18.10
CA TYR A 229 4.54 4.17 -16.88
C TYR A 229 4.89 5.13 -15.76
N LEU A 230 6.16 5.48 -15.60
CA LEU A 230 6.59 6.43 -14.57
C LEU A 230 5.99 7.82 -14.80
N LYS A 231 5.98 8.31 -16.04
CA LYS A 231 5.32 9.57 -16.39
C LYS A 231 3.83 9.55 -16.03
N LYS A 232 3.14 8.46 -16.33
CA LYS A 232 1.72 8.29 -15.96
C LYS A 232 1.57 8.27 -14.43
N ALA A 233 2.42 7.53 -13.73
CA ALA A 233 2.39 7.41 -12.28
C ALA A 233 2.61 8.77 -11.58
N LEU A 234 3.64 9.53 -11.97
CA LEU A 234 3.94 10.84 -11.38
C LEU A 234 2.88 11.92 -11.70
N SER A 235 2.10 11.75 -12.77
CA SER A 235 0.95 12.63 -13.03
C SER A 235 -0.20 12.43 -12.03
N LEU A 236 -0.29 11.23 -11.43
CA LEU A 236 -1.30 10.86 -10.43
C LEU A 236 -0.76 10.98 -9.00
N TYR A 237 0.53 10.70 -8.81
CA TYR A 237 1.20 10.61 -7.52
C TYR A 237 2.53 11.39 -7.55
N PRO A 238 2.47 12.73 -7.70
CA PRO A 238 3.67 13.56 -7.89
C PRO A 238 4.65 13.47 -6.71
N ASP A 239 4.15 13.26 -5.50
CA ASP A 239 4.94 13.26 -4.26
C ASP A 239 5.35 11.86 -3.80
N ASN A 240 5.03 10.79 -4.55
CA ASN A 240 5.40 9.44 -4.16
C ASN A 240 6.93 9.27 -4.22
N TYR A 241 7.53 8.93 -3.07
CA TYR A 241 8.99 8.84 -2.91
C TYR A 241 9.63 7.83 -3.88
N MET A 242 9.09 6.62 -3.99
CA MET A 242 9.67 5.55 -4.82
C MET A 242 9.63 5.89 -6.30
N LEU A 243 8.51 6.44 -6.77
CA LEU A 243 8.40 6.91 -8.16
C LEU A 243 9.43 8.01 -8.46
N ASN A 244 9.63 8.96 -7.54
CA ASN A 244 10.65 9.99 -7.71
C ASN A 244 12.08 9.41 -7.69
N GLN A 245 12.37 8.37 -6.91
CA GLN A 245 13.67 7.68 -6.98
C GLN A 245 13.92 7.07 -8.36
N TYR A 246 12.93 6.38 -8.94
CA TYR A 246 13.07 5.83 -10.30
C TYR A 246 13.22 6.91 -11.38
N ALA A 247 12.62 8.09 -11.18
CA ALA A 247 12.80 9.23 -12.08
C ALA A 247 14.25 9.71 -12.11
N GLU A 248 14.92 9.71 -10.96
CA GLU A 248 16.34 10.06 -10.87
C GLU A 248 17.26 8.96 -11.40
N GLU A 249 16.88 7.69 -11.27
CA GLU A 249 17.60 6.54 -11.82
C GLU A 249 17.61 6.57 -13.35
N ILE A 250 16.43 6.64 -13.98
CA ILE A 250 16.29 6.64 -15.45
C ILE A 250 17.00 7.84 -16.11
N LYS A 251 17.12 8.98 -15.42
CA LYS A 251 17.87 10.15 -15.92
C LYS A 251 19.37 9.90 -16.04
N LYS A 252 19.95 8.99 -15.23
CA LYS A 252 21.40 8.72 -15.20
C LYS A 252 21.88 7.76 -16.28
N GLU A 253 20.97 6.99 -16.89
CA GLU A 253 21.28 6.02 -17.94
C GLU A 253 21.39 6.64 -19.34
N HIS A 254 21.28 7.97 -19.44
CA HIS A 254 21.42 8.78 -20.66
C HIS A 254 22.39 9.94 -20.46
#